data_AF-A0A212EVM4-F1
#
_entry.id   AF-A0A212EVM4-F1
#
_cell.length_a   1.000
_cell.length_b   1.000
_cell.length_c   1.000
_cell.angle_alpha   90.00
_cell.angle_beta   90.00
_cell.angle_gamma   90.00
#
_symmetry.space_group_name_H-M   'P 1'
#
loop_
_entity.id
_entity.type
_entity.pdbx_description
1 polymer ?
#
loop_
_entity_poly.entity_id
_entity_poly.type
_entity_poly.pdbx_seq_one_letter_code
_entity_poly.pdbx_strand_id
1 'polypeptide(L)'
;MCRKIRQKVNGEWRYFRDCAYLGEVGIQGDERFCLMRTGTYNIFIEYCTCNSKDGCNSSSFLHPIPMLIVMSFVSFIGKYLQV
;
A
#
# COMPACT_ATOMS: atom_id res chain seq x y z
N MET A 1 -9.18 7.38 7.34
CA MET A 1 -7.97 6.99 8.10
C MET A 1 -7.64 5.54 7.79
N CYS A 2 -6.36 5.19 7.71
CA CYS A 2 -5.94 3.87 7.22
C CYS A 2 -4.97 3.22 8.20
N ARG A 3 -4.96 1.89 8.21
CA ARG A 3 -4.12 1.07 9.06
C ARG A 3 -3.32 0.08 8.22
N LYS A 4 -2.02 0.05 8.44
CA LYS A 4 -1.10 -0.93 7.86
C LYS A 4 -0.52 -1.78 8.98
N ILE A 5 -0.63 -3.10 8.83
CA ILE A 5 -0.12 -4.08 9.79
C ILE A 5 0.97 -4.90 9.09
N ARG A 6 2.19 -4.86 9.63
CA ARG A 6 3.31 -5.70 9.18
C ARG A 6 3.53 -6.80 10.19
N GLN A 7 3.31 -8.03 9.75
CA GLN A 7 3.49 -9.21 10.60
C GLN A 7 4.65 -10.04 10.07
N LYS A 8 5.58 -10.43 10.94
CA LYS A 8 6.62 -11.42 10.66
C LYS A 8 6.27 -12.70 11.41
N VAL A 9 6.02 -13.80 10.70
CA VAL A 9 5.76 -15.13 11.27
C VAL A 9 6.72 -16.11 10.62
N ASN A 10 7.44 -16.89 11.43
CA ASN A 10 8.43 -17.86 10.94
C ASN A 10 9.46 -17.28 9.96
N GLY A 11 9.82 -15.99 10.12
CA GLY A 11 10.75 -15.30 9.23
C GLY A 11 10.12 -14.59 8.03
N GLU A 12 8.88 -14.93 7.66
CA GLU A 12 8.19 -14.36 6.51
C GLU A 12 7.38 -13.11 6.87
N TRP A 13 7.49 -12.07 6.04
CA TRP A 13 6.72 -10.84 6.18
C TRP A 13 5.38 -10.92 5.47
N ARG A 14 4.31 -10.55 6.16
CA ARG A 14 2.97 -10.34 5.63
C ARG A 14 2.49 -8.92 5.90
N TYR A 15 1.76 -8.38 4.94
CA TYR A 15 1.25 -7.01 4.98
C TYR A 15 -0.27 -7.06 4.92
N PHE A 16 -0.93 -6.59 5.97
CA PHE A 16 -2.37 -6.41 5.99
C PHE A 16 -2.67 -4.91 5.93
N ARG A 17 -3.63 -4.52 5.10
CA ARG A 17 -4.08 -3.14 4.94
C ARG A 17 -5.56 -3.12 5.26
N ASP A 18 -5.94 -2.23 6.16
CA ASP A 18 -7.29 -2.14 6.71
C ASP A 18 -7.66 -0.68 6.99
N CYS A 19 -8.94 -0.42 7.26
CA CYS A 19 -9.40 0.85 7.74
C CYS A 19 -9.01 1.05 9.22
N ALA A 20 -8.77 2.30 9.61
CA ALA A 20 -8.52 2.66 10.99
C ALA A 20 -9.72 3.40 11.60
N TYR A 21 -9.90 3.28 12.91
CA TYR A 21 -10.87 4.10 13.64
C TYR A 21 -10.33 5.52 13.83
N LEU A 22 -11.23 6.51 13.76
CA LEU A 22 -10.91 7.92 14.01
C LEU A 22 -10.41 8.08 15.45
N GLY A 23 -9.21 8.65 15.61
CA GLY A 23 -8.58 8.89 16.92
C GLY A 23 -7.51 7.87 17.33
N GLU A 24 -7.34 6.76 16.60
CA GLU A 24 -6.22 5.82 16.80
C GLU A 24 -4.92 6.35 16.17
N VAL A 25 -4.43 7.52 16.61
CA VAL A 25 -3.21 8.15 16.08
C VAL A 25 -1.98 7.77 16.92
N GLY A 26 -1.18 6.83 16.42
CA GLY A 26 0.21 6.57 16.87
C GLY A 26 0.42 6.48 18.39
N ILE A 27 1.65 6.80 18.83
CA ILE A 27 1.98 7.03 20.24
C ILE A 27 1.72 8.51 20.52
N GLN A 28 0.91 8.84 21.53
CA GLN A 28 0.62 10.23 21.94
C GLN A 28 0.03 11.14 20.83
N GLY A 29 -0.59 10.58 19.79
CA GLY A 29 -1.20 11.36 18.72
C GLY A 29 -0.29 11.68 17.53
N ASP A 30 0.97 11.24 17.54
CA ASP A 30 1.91 11.52 16.47
C ASP A 30 1.92 10.39 15.43
N GLU A 31 1.39 10.67 14.23
CA GLU A 31 1.22 9.74 13.10
C GLU A 31 2.56 9.23 12.51
N ARG A 32 3.69 9.77 12.97
CA ARG A 32 5.02 9.37 12.48
C ARG A 32 5.46 8.03 13.04
N PHE A 33 4.96 7.64 14.21
CA PHE A 33 5.42 6.46 14.92
C PHE A 33 4.47 5.27 14.73
N CYS A 34 5.03 4.13 14.33
CA CYS A 34 4.31 2.87 14.32
C CYS A 34 4.48 2.14 15.65
N LEU A 35 3.43 1.46 16.09
CA LEU A 35 3.41 0.66 17.30
C LEU A 35 3.92 -0.74 17.00
N MET A 36 5.08 -1.10 17.53
CA MET A 36 5.63 -2.45 17.41
C MET A 36 5.28 -3.30 18.64
N ARG A 37 4.78 -4.52 18.40
CA ARG A 37 4.47 -5.52 19.42
C ARG A 37 5.14 -6.84 19.06
N THR A 38 5.85 -7.42 20.01
CA THR A 38 6.51 -8.73 19.88
C THR A 38 5.67 -9.77 20.63
N GLY A 39 5.33 -10.86 19.95
CA GLY A 39 4.64 -12.01 20.53
C GLY A 39 5.58 -13.18 20.83
N THR A 40 5.01 -14.27 21.32
CA THR A 40 5.71 -15.56 21.48
C THR A 40 5.99 -16.21 20.12
N TYR A 41 7.01 -17.07 20.01
CA TYR A 41 7.37 -17.80 18.78
C TYR A 41 7.86 -16.92 17.60
N ASN A 42 8.70 -15.92 17.86
CA ASN A 42 9.29 -15.04 16.82
C ASN A 42 8.25 -14.31 15.95
N ILE A 43 7.09 -13.99 16.55
CA ILE A 43 6.03 -13.24 15.89
C ILE A 43 6.24 -11.75 16.18
N PHE A 44 6.45 -10.95 15.15
CA PHE A 44 6.58 -9.48 15.27
C PHE A 44 5.44 -8.82 14.53
N ILE A 45 4.75 -7.89 15.16
CA ILE A 45 3.62 -7.16 14.56
C ILE A 45 3.86 -5.67 14.73
N GLU A 46 3.81 -4.92 13.63
CA GLU A 46 3.90 -3.46 13.62
C GLU A 46 2.58 -2.89 13.09
N TYR A 47 1.96 -2.00 13.88
CA TYR A 47 0.74 -1.29 13.55
C TYR A 47 1.08 0.17 13.21
N CYS A 48 0.78 0.58 11.99
CA CYS A 48 0.90 1.96 11.55
C CYS A 48 -0.49 2.51 11.23
N THR A 49 -0.90 3.59 11.89
CA THR A 49 -2.15 4.29 11.58
C THR A 49 -1.82 5.66 11.02
N CYS A 50 -2.51 6.05 9.95
CA CYS A 50 -2.21 7.26 9.19
C CYS A 50 -3.51 8.00 8.84
N ASN A 51 -3.50 9.33 8.95
CA ASN A 51 -4.58 10.17 8.48
C ASN A 51 -4.13 11.00 7.26
N SER A 52 -2.94 11.60 7.33
CA SER A 52 -2.42 12.52 6.30
C SER A 52 -1.02 12.16 5.79
N LYS A 53 -0.52 10.95 6.06
CA LYS A 53 0.83 10.52 5.64
C LYS A 53 0.80 9.72 4.34
N ASP A 54 1.63 10.10 3.38
CA ASP A 54 1.93 9.30 2.20
C ASP A 54 2.59 7.96 2.59
N GLY A 55 2.28 6.88 1.87
CA GLY A 55 2.93 5.57 2.06
C GLY A 55 2.13 4.51 2.83
N CYS A 56 1.00 4.90 3.43
CA CYS A 56 0.18 4.00 4.22
C CYS A 56 -0.74 3.12 3.36
N ASN A 57 -1.40 3.75 2.39
CA ASN A 57 -2.25 3.10 1.39
C ASN A 57 -1.59 2.95 0.02
N SER A 58 -0.36 3.41 -0.18
CA SER A 58 0.31 3.21 -1.47
C SER A 58 0.50 1.71 -1.70
N SER A 59 -0.43 1.14 -2.45
CA SER A 59 -0.18 -0.06 -3.25
C SER A 59 0.92 0.30 -4.24
N SER A 60 1.68 -0.67 -4.71
CA SER A 60 2.50 -0.48 -5.91
C SER A 60 1.59 0.11 -6.97
N PHE A 61 1.85 1.36 -7.40
CA PHE A 61 1.12 1.92 -8.53
C PHE A 61 1.49 1.05 -9.73
N LEU A 62 0.52 0.35 -10.31
CA LEU A 62 0.68 -0.19 -11.65
C LEU A 62 0.76 1.03 -12.57
N HIS A 63 1.98 1.52 -12.79
CA HIS A 63 2.19 2.55 -13.79
C HIS A 63 1.72 1.96 -15.12
N PRO A 64 0.79 2.62 -15.84
CA PRO A 64 0.46 2.19 -17.18
C PRO A 64 1.75 2.20 -17.98
N ILE A 65 2.16 1.03 -18.49
CA ILE A 65 3.37 0.91 -19.29
C ILE A 65 3.13 1.76 -20.55
N PRO A 66 3.89 2.85 -20.79
CA PRO A 66 3.61 3.79 -21.88
C PRO A 66 3.53 3.10 -23.25
N MET A 67 4.30 2.02 -23.43
CA MET A 67 4.26 1.14 -24.61
C MET A 67 2.86 0.60 -24.91
N LEU A 68 2.09 0.16 -23.90
CA LEU A 68 0.75 -0.42 -24.11
C LEU A 68 -0.25 0.63 -24.63
N ILE A 69 -0.14 1.87 -24.14
CA ILE A 69 -0.98 2.98 -24.62
C ILE A 69 -0.62 3.31 -26.07
N VAL A 70 0.67 3.39 -26.41
CA VAL A 70 1.13 3.67 -27.78
C VAL A 70 0.68 2.58 -28.76
N MET A 71 0.82 1.30 -28.42
CA MET A 71 0.38 0.21 -29.29
C MET A 71 -1.13 0.21 -29.54
N SER A 72 -1.92 0.58 -28.53
CA SER A 72 -3.39 0.71 -28.68
C SER A 72 -3.77 1.85 -29.63
N PHE A 73 -3.08 3.00 -29.52
CA PHE A 73 -3.27 4.15 -30.41
C PHE A 73 -2.84 3.86 -31.85
N VAL A 74 -1.68 3.21 -32.04
CA VAL A 74 -1.20 2.83 -33.39
C VAL A 74 -2.15 1.83 -34.05
N SER A 75 -2.67 0.86 -33.29
CA SER A 75 -3.64 -0.11 -33.81
C SER A 75 -4.98 0.55 -34.16
N PHE A 76 -5.41 1.53 -33.38
CA PHE A 76 -6.62 2.31 -33.65
C PHE A 76 -6.45 3.15 -34.93
N ILE A 77 -5.37 3.92 -35.04
CA ILE A 77 -5.07 4.73 -36.22
C ILE A 77 -4.87 3.85 -37.47
N GLY A 78 -4.18 2.72 -37.35
CA GLY A 78 -3.97 1.77 -38.45
C GLY A 78 -5.29 1.22 -39.01
N LYS A 79 -6.30 0.97 -38.17
CA LYS A 79 -7.64 0.61 -38.63
C LYS A 79 -8.36 1.75 -39.36
N TYR A 80 -8.16 3.00 -38.92
CA TYR A 80 -8.75 4.18 -39.56
C TYR A 80 -8.06 4.58 -40.88
N LEU A 81 -6.77 4.26 -41.06
CA LEU A 81 -6.03 4.53 -42.30
C LEU A 81 -6.15 3.42 -43.36
N GLN A 82 -6.63 2.23 -42.98
CA GLN A 82 -6.93 1.12 -43.91
C GLN A 82 -8.39 1.12 -44.42
N VAL A 83 -9.13 2.21 -44.19
CA VAL A 83 -10.42 2.55 -44.83
C VAL A 83 -10.18 3.75 -45.73
#